data_AF-A0A9P0JEL1-F1
#
_entry.id   AF-A0A9P0JEL1-F1
#
_cell.length_a   1.000
_cell.length_b   1.000
_cell.length_c   1.000
_cell.angle_alpha   90.00
_cell.angle_beta   90.00
_cell.angle_gamma   90.00
#
_symmetry.space_group_name_H-M   'P 1'
#
loop_
_entity.id
_entity.type
_entity.pdbx_description
1 polymer ?
#
loop_
_entity_poly.entity_id
_entity_poly.type
_entity_poly.pdbx_seq_one_letter_code
_entity_poly.pdbx_strand_id
1 'polypeptide(L)'
;MNVYFFRKIKLFYSIMKSTMLLNIVIDSFFSMIFTYLFILVCLTPGPDTLLPLIKIGSSVVYITGRLFIYCYLFDSINIKRESVNYSIYSCNWTKMDLKFKKLLLLTMQMNDANRMVIKASPRKIINLQLFASIMSMSFNMVPVLLKITNSENHKSQ
;
A
#
# COMPACT_ATOMS: atom_id res chain seq x y z
N MET A 1 9.59 -12.28 29.79
CA MET A 1 9.83 -11.68 28.46
C MET A 1 10.02 -10.18 28.64
N ASN A 2 11.22 -9.67 28.38
CA ASN A 2 11.65 -8.34 28.86
C ASN A 2 10.87 -7.20 28.20
N VAL A 3 10.33 -6.26 28.99
CA VAL A 3 9.61 -5.05 28.52
C VAL A 3 10.43 -4.26 27.47
N TYR A 4 11.75 -4.34 27.56
CA TYR A 4 12.69 -3.78 26.60
C TYR A 4 12.53 -4.33 25.17
N PHE A 5 12.35 -5.65 25.04
CA PHE A 5 12.16 -6.32 23.75
C PHE A 5 10.88 -5.87 23.06
N PHE A 6 9.80 -5.74 23.83
CA PHE A 6 8.53 -5.23 23.33
C PHE A 6 8.63 -3.79 22.81
N ARG A 7 9.34 -2.91 23.55
CA ARG A 7 9.55 -1.52 23.13
C ARG A 7 10.31 -1.44 21.80
N LYS A 8 11.31 -2.29 21.58
CA LYS A 8 12.05 -2.38 20.31
C LYS A 8 11.16 -2.83 19.15
N ILE A 9 10.32 -3.85 19.34
CA ILE A 9 9.38 -4.31 18.30
C ILE A 9 8.39 -3.21 17.92
N LYS A 10 7.81 -2.51 18.91
CA LYS A 10 6.86 -1.42 18.67
C LYS A 10 7.51 -0.29 17.87
N LEU A 11 8.76 0.03 18.19
CA LEU A 11 9.53 1.09 17.53
C LEU A 11 9.91 0.69 16.09
N PHE A 12 10.40 -0.55 15.90
CA PHE A 12 10.67 -1.11 14.58
C PHE A 12 9.41 -1.08 13.69
N TYR A 13 8.29 -1.56 14.22
CA TYR A 13 7.01 -1.53 13.50
C TYR A 13 6.56 -0.10 13.15
N SER A 14 6.75 0.86 14.06
CA SER A 14 6.41 2.27 13.79
C SER A 14 7.27 2.88 12.68
N ILE A 15 8.57 2.59 12.68
CA ILE A 15 9.49 3.03 11.62
C ILE A 15 9.12 2.38 10.29
N MET A 16 8.98 1.06 10.28
CA MET A 16 8.61 0.30 9.08
C MET A 16 7.29 0.78 8.47
N LYS A 17 6.28 1.04 9.31
CA LYS A 17 5.01 1.63 8.87
C LYS A 17 5.25 2.95 8.14
N SER A 18 5.98 3.89 8.76
CA SER A 18 6.26 5.21 8.17
C SER A 18 6.97 5.09 6.82
N THR A 19 8.03 4.29 6.74
CA THR A 19 8.79 4.06 5.51
C THR A 19 7.93 3.45 4.41
N MET A 20 7.07 2.48 4.73
CA MET A 20 6.17 1.87 3.75
C MET A 20 5.09 2.84 3.26
N LEU A 21 4.53 3.68 4.14
CA LEU A 21 3.58 4.72 3.73
C LEU A 21 4.19 5.66 2.69
N LEU A 22 5.40 6.14 2.94
CA LEU A 22 6.13 7.01 2.03
C LEU A 22 6.38 6.33 0.68
N ASN A 23 6.82 5.07 0.70
CA ASN A 23 7.06 4.31 -0.54
C ASN A 23 5.79 4.14 -1.37
N ILE A 24 4.63 3.85 -0.76
CA ILE A 24 3.36 3.71 -1.49
C ILE A 24 2.96 5.03 -2.15
N VAL A 25 3.11 6.16 -1.46
CA VAL A 25 2.81 7.48 -2.01
C VAL A 25 3.72 7.77 -3.20
N ILE A 26 5.03 7.56 -3.04
CA ILE A 26 6.02 7.76 -4.10
C ILE A 26 5.72 6.87 -5.32
N ASP A 27 5.49 5.57 -5.11
CA ASP A 27 5.18 4.62 -6.18
C ASP A 27 3.88 4.97 -6.90
N SER A 28 2.89 5.53 -6.20
CA SER A 28 1.63 5.97 -6.82
C SER A 28 1.84 7.12 -7.80
N PHE A 29 2.69 8.10 -7.46
CA PHE A 29 3.04 9.19 -8.37
C PHE A 29 3.81 8.70 -9.59
N PHE A 30 4.79 7.82 -9.39
CA PHE A 30 5.54 7.23 -10.50
C PHE A 30 4.63 6.38 -11.41
N SER A 31 3.72 5.59 -10.84
CA SER A 31 2.74 4.80 -11.61
C SER A 31 1.97 5.68 -12.58
N MET A 32 1.44 6.83 -12.13
CA MET A 32 0.72 7.76 -13.00
C MET A 32 1.58 8.31 -14.15
N ILE A 33 2.81 8.72 -13.86
CA ILE A 33 3.75 9.25 -14.87
C ILE A 33 4.11 8.18 -15.90
N PHE A 34 4.51 6.98 -15.46
CA PHE A 34 4.91 5.91 -16.37
C PHE A 34 3.75 5.40 -17.23
N THR A 35 2.52 5.37 -16.70
CA THR A 35 1.33 4.99 -17.48
C THR A 35 1.05 6.00 -18.60
N TYR A 36 1.20 7.30 -18.31
CA TYR A 36 1.10 8.36 -19.32
C TYR A 36 2.19 8.26 -20.39
N LEU A 37 3.45 8.10 -19.99
CA LEU A 37 4.58 7.96 -20.93
C LEU A 37 4.43 6.73 -21.82
N PHE A 38 3.95 5.61 -21.26
CA PHE A 38 3.68 4.40 -22.03
C PHE A 38 2.66 4.66 -23.13
N ILE A 39 1.54 5.31 -22.81
CA ILE A 39 0.49 5.61 -23.79
C ILE A 39 0.95 6.63 -24.83
N LEU A 40 1.74 7.63 -24.45
CA LEU A 40 2.32 8.59 -25.39
C LEU A 40 3.21 7.88 -26.42
N VAL A 41 4.10 7.00 -25.97
CA VAL A 41 4.97 6.20 -26.85
C VAL A 41 4.15 5.30 -27.79
N CYS A 42 3.04 4.72 -27.30
CA CYS A 42 2.15 3.93 -28.14
C CYS A 42 1.41 4.76 -29.22
N LEU A 43 1.10 6.03 -28.93
CA LEU A 43 0.38 6.91 -29.86
C LEU A 43 1.30 7.55 -30.92
N THR A 44 2.60 7.68 -30.64
CA THR A 44 3.59 8.22 -31.59
C THR A 44 4.60 7.14 -32.01
N PRO A 45 4.20 6.14 -32.81
CA PRO A 45 5.11 5.10 -33.27
C PRO A 45 6.17 5.70 -34.22
N GLY A 46 7.43 5.55 -33.83
CA GLY A 46 8.61 5.89 -34.64
C GLY A 46 9.53 4.67 -34.83
N PRO A 47 10.51 4.73 -35.74
CA PRO A 47 11.37 3.58 -36.06
C PRO A 47 12.14 3.01 -34.85
N ASP A 48 12.48 3.84 -33.86
CA ASP A 48 13.25 3.44 -32.67
C ASP A 48 12.39 3.17 -31.41
N THR A 49 11.08 2.99 -31.55
CA THR A 49 10.15 2.91 -30.40
C THR A 49 10.22 1.63 -29.58
N LEU A 50 10.84 0.56 -30.08
CA LEU A 50 10.89 -0.74 -29.39
C LEU A 50 11.67 -0.66 -28.06
N LEU A 51 12.83 -0.01 -28.05
CA LEU A 51 13.69 0.10 -26.86
C LEU A 51 13.04 0.92 -25.72
N PRO A 52 12.45 2.11 -25.98
CA PRO A 52 11.66 2.84 -25.00
C PRO A 52 10.49 2.03 -24.45
N LEU A 53 9.77 1.30 -25.31
CA LEU A 53 8.60 0.50 -24.91
C LEU A 53 8.98 -0.59 -23.90
N ILE A 54 10.07 -1.32 -24.15
CA ILE A 54 10.58 -2.37 -23.24
C ILE A 54 11.01 -1.75 -21.91
N LYS A 55 11.76 -0.63 -21.94
CA LYS A 55 12.22 0.05 -20.72
C LYS A 55 11.05 0.55 -19.87
N ILE A 56 10.11 1.27 -20.49
CA ILE A 56 8.93 1.81 -19.79
C ILE A 56 8.05 0.66 -19.28
N GLY A 57 7.78 -0.35 -20.11
CA GLY A 57 7.00 -1.53 -19.73
C GLY A 57 7.60 -2.27 -18.54
N SER A 58 8.91 -2.52 -18.56
CA SER A 58 9.61 -3.16 -17.42
C SER A 58 9.51 -2.33 -16.13
N SER A 59 9.55 -1.00 -16.24
CA SER A 59 9.44 -0.08 -15.11
C SER A 59 8.03 -0.08 -14.53
N VAL A 60 6.99 -0.10 -15.37
CA VAL A 60 5.59 -0.21 -14.96
C VAL A 60 5.37 -1.53 -14.19
N VAL A 61 5.82 -2.66 -14.74
CA VAL A 61 5.69 -3.97 -14.08
C VAL A 61 6.37 -3.98 -12.72
N TYR A 62 7.57 -3.42 -12.61
CA TYR A 62 8.29 -3.33 -11.35
C TYR A 62 7.54 -2.49 -10.29
N ILE A 63 7.05 -1.31 -10.66
CA ILE A 63 6.33 -0.41 -9.74
C ILE A 63 4.99 -1.03 -9.31
N THR A 64 4.22 -1.57 -10.26
CA THR A 64 2.94 -2.24 -9.97
C THR A 64 3.15 -3.46 -9.08
N GLY A 65 4.18 -4.27 -9.34
CA GLY A 65 4.53 -5.43 -8.52
C GLY A 65 4.88 -5.05 -7.08
N ARG A 66 5.69 -4.00 -6.88
CA ARG A 66 5.99 -3.46 -5.55
C ARG A 66 4.74 -2.99 -4.80
N LEU A 67 3.90 -2.17 -5.43
CA LEU A 67 2.66 -1.68 -4.85
C LEU A 67 1.73 -2.83 -4.46
N PHE A 68 1.62 -3.84 -5.33
CA PHE A 68 0.83 -5.03 -5.07
C PHE A 68 1.33 -5.78 -3.83
N ILE A 69 2.64 -6.07 -3.75
CA ILE A 69 3.23 -6.77 -2.61
C ILE A 69 2.99 -6.00 -1.30
N TYR A 70 3.20 -4.67 -1.29
CA TYR A 70 2.96 -3.86 -0.10
C TYR A 70 1.48 -3.86 0.31
N CYS A 71 0.57 -3.64 -0.63
CA CYS A 71 -0.85 -3.62 -0.34
C CYS A 71 -1.36 -4.98 0.14
N TYR A 72 -0.91 -6.07 -0.48
CA TYR A 72 -1.24 -7.44 -0.08
C TYR A 72 -0.71 -7.79 1.31
N LEU A 73 0.53 -7.42 1.62
CA LEU A 73 1.14 -7.65 2.93
C LEU A 73 0.35 -6.92 4.02
N PHE A 74 0.02 -5.65 3.79
CA PHE A 74 -0.76 -4.87 4.75
C PHE A 74 -2.17 -5.42 4.95
N ASP A 75 -2.84 -5.81 3.87
CA ASP A 75 -4.16 -6.40 3.93
C ASP A 75 -4.16 -7.71 4.73
N SER A 76 -3.17 -8.58 4.45
CA SER A 76 -2.95 -9.82 5.19
C SER A 76 -2.68 -9.60 6.68
N ILE A 77 -1.87 -8.59 7.02
CA ILE A 77 -1.62 -8.22 8.42
C ILE A 77 -2.90 -7.74 9.10
N ASN A 78 -3.72 -6.94 8.41
CA ASN A 78 -4.99 -6.45 8.95
C ASN A 78 -5.97 -7.61 9.20
N ILE A 79 -6.16 -8.51 8.24
CA ILE A 79 -7.03 -9.69 8.37
C ILE A 79 -6.58 -10.59 9.53
N LYS A 80 -5.28 -10.91 9.61
CA LYS A 80 -4.75 -11.74 10.70
C LYS A 80 -4.94 -11.10 12.06
N ARG A 81 -4.84 -9.78 12.16
CA ARG A 81 -5.09 -9.06 13.41
C ARG A 81 -6.54 -9.11 13.84
N GLU A 82 -7.48 -8.92 12.92
CA GLU A 82 -8.91 -9.05 13.21
C GLU A 82 -9.25 -10.46 13.69
N SER A 83 -8.69 -11.49 13.05
CA SER A 83 -8.83 -12.88 13.47
C SER A 83 -8.27 -13.14 14.88
N VAL A 84 -7.09 -12.60 15.21
CA VAL A 84 -6.52 -12.69 16.56
C VAL A 84 -7.41 -12.00 17.58
N ASN A 85 -7.88 -10.78 17.27
CA ASN A 85 -8.76 -10.04 18.16
C ASN A 85 -10.06 -10.80 18.42
N TYR A 86 -10.69 -11.31 17.36
CA TYR A 86 -11.89 -12.15 17.45
C TYR A 86 -11.65 -13.38 18.33
N SER A 87 -10.56 -14.11 18.10
CA SER A 87 -10.21 -15.32 18.85
C SER A 87 -9.97 -15.05 20.34
N ILE A 88 -9.38 -13.90 20.67
CA ILE A 88 -9.15 -13.44 22.04
C ILE A 88 -10.47 -13.18 22.75
N TYR A 89 -11.44 -12.55 22.08
CA TYR A 89 -12.77 -12.27 22.67
C TYR A 89 -13.67 -13.52 22.73
N SER A 90 -13.58 -14.43 21.76
CA SER A 90 -14.38 -15.66 21.73
C SER A 90 -13.84 -16.78 22.62
N CYS A 91 -12.63 -16.60 23.18
CA CYS A 91 -11.98 -17.53 24.08
C CYS A 91 -12.72 -17.65 25.42
N ASN A 92 -12.86 -18.87 25.94
CA ASN A 92 -13.46 -19.13 27.25
C ASN A 92 -12.47 -18.84 28.41
N TRP A 93 -12.05 -17.57 28.49
CA TRP A 93 -10.95 -17.10 29.35
C TRP A 93 -11.20 -17.33 30.84
N THR A 94 -12.47 -17.41 31.29
CA THR A 94 -12.82 -17.62 32.69
C THR A 94 -12.37 -18.99 33.21
N LYS A 95 -12.43 -20.02 32.36
CA LYS A 95 -12.06 -21.40 32.67
C LYS A 95 -10.55 -21.69 32.52
N MET A 96 -9.76 -20.73 32.06
CA MET A 96 -8.32 -20.92 31.83
C MET A 96 -7.47 -20.64 33.07
N ASP A 97 -6.23 -21.15 33.08
CA ASP A 97 -5.32 -21.01 34.20
C ASP A 97 -4.77 -19.59 34.35
N LEU A 98 -4.17 -19.30 35.52
CA LEU A 98 -3.68 -17.96 35.84
C LEU A 98 -2.55 -17.49 34.92
N LYS A 99 -1.72 -18.39 34.39
CA LYS A 99 -0.66 -18.02 33.44
C LYS A 99 -1.26 -17.65 32.10
N PHE A 100 -2.23 -18.41 31.59
CA PHE A 100 -2.94 -18.06 30.38
C PHE A 100 -3.66 -16.72 30.51
N LYS A 101 -4.38 -16.48 31.62
CA LYS A 101 -5.07 -15.20 31.87
C LYS A 101 -4.10 -14.01 31.84
N LYS A 102 -2.90 -14.14 32.43
CA LYS A 102 -1.86 -13.11 32.35
C LYS A 102 -1.35 -12.90 30.93
N LEU A 103 -1.16 -13.96 30.16
CA LEU A 103 -0.75 -13.88 28.76
C LEU A 103 -1.84 -13.26 27.89
N LEU A 104 -3.11 -13.64 28.09
CA LEU A 104 -4.26 -13.07 27.40
C LEU A 104 -4.39 -11.58 27.67
N LEU A 105 -4.26 -11.16 28.94
CA LEU A 105 -4.26 -9.75 29.32
C LEU A 105 -3.13 -8.98 28.65
N LEU A 106 -1.92 -9.56 28.62
CA LEU A 106 -0.77 -8.97 27.93
C LEU A 106 -1.05 -8.83 26.42
N THR A 107 -1.58 -9.87 25.77
CA THR A 107 -1.93 -9.85 24.34
C THR A 107 -3.03 -8.84 24.05
N MET A 108 -4.06 -8.75 24.89
CA MET A 108 -5.10 -7.72 24.80
C MET A 108 -4.49 -6.32 24.92
N GLN A 109 -3.64 -6.08 25.93
CA GLN A 109 -2.94 -4.79 26.07
C GLN A 109 -2.05 -4.47 24.87
N MET A 110 -1.41 -5.48 24.26
CA MET A 110 -0.63 -5.28 23.03
C MET A 110 -1.50 -4.98 21.81
N ASN A 111 -2.67 -5.61 21.72
CA ASN A 111 -3.62 -5.41 20.63
C ASN A 111 -4.39 -4.08 20.77
N ASP A 112 -4.65 -3.65 22.00
CA ASP A 112 -5.39 -2.43 22.36
C ASP A 112 -4.49 -1.18 22.33
N ALA A 113 -3.17 -1.31 22.55
CA ALA A 113 -2.22 -0.19 22.62
C ALA A 113 -1.91 0.55 21.30
N ASN A 114 -2.67 0.31 20.23
CA ASN A 114 -2.99 1.35 19.27
C ASN A 114 -4.05 0.85 18.29
N ARG A 115 -4.84 1.78 17.76
CA ARG A 115 -5.54 1.74 16.47
C ARG A 115 -4.61 1.43 15.28
N MET A 116 -3.89 0.30 15.30
CA MET A 116 -2.85 -0.07 14.36
C MET A 116 -3.41 -0.74 13.10
N VAL A 117 -4.66 -0.48 12.70
CA VAL A 117 -4.95 -0.58 11.28
C VAL A 117 -3.90 0.29 10.60
N ILE A 118 -3.12 -0.28 9.68
CA ILE A 118 -2.13 0.52 8.97
C ILE A 118 -2.90 1.36 7.95
N LYS A 119 -3.46 2.43 8.50
CA LYS A 119 -4.10 3.52 7.79
C LYS A 119 -2.98 4.34 7.18
N ALA A 120 -3.00 4.50 5.85
CA ALA A 120 -2.20 5.50 5.15
C ALA A 120 -2.64 6.92 5.49
N SER A 121 -3.92 7.07 5.85
CA SER A 121 -4.56 8.33 6.26
C SER A 121 -5.79 7.99 7.11
N PRO A 122 -6.32 8.87 7.97
CA PRO A 122 -7.55 8.62 8.74
C PRO A 122 -8.72 8.06 7.91
N ARG A 123 -8.74 8.35 6.60
CA ARG A 123 -9.77 7.90 5.64
C ARG A 123 -9.33 6.80 4.66
N LYS A 124 -8.04 6.43 4.59
CA LYS A 124 -7.54 5.44 3.61
C LYS A 124 -6.76 4.33 4.31
N ILE A 125 -7.31 3.12 4.25
CA ILE A 125 -6.67 1.88 4.69
C ILE A 125 -5.78 1.41 3.55
N ILE A 126 -4.56 0.93 3.87
CA ILE A 126 -3.74 0.26 2.86
C ILE A 126 -4.23 -1.18 2.76
N ASN A 127 -4.81 -1.49 1.61
CA ASN A 127 -5.33 -2.79 1.26
C ASN A 127 -5.31 -2.96 -0.27
N LEU A 128 -5.74 -4.13 -0.74
CA LEU A 128 -5.86 -4.39 -2.17
C LEU A 128 -6.82 -3.43 -2.89
N GLN A 129 -7.81 -2.89 -2.18
CA GLN A 129 -8.73 -1.88 -2.71
C GLN A 129 -8.02 -0.54 -3.00
N LEU A 130 -7.07 -0.12 -2.14
CA LEU A 130 -6.24 1.06 -2.39
C LEU A 130 -5.39 0.86 -3.65
N PHE A 131 -4.79 -0.31 -3.82
CA PHE A 131 -4.05 -0.67 -5.03
C PHE A 131 -4.92 -0.55 -6.28
N ALA A 132 -6.10 -1.19 -6.29
CA ALA A 132 -7.03 -1.10 -7.41
C ALA A 132 -7.44 0.35 -7.71
N SER A 133 -7.67 1.15 -6.66
CA SER A 133 -8.00 2.57 -6.80
C SER A 133 -6.87 3.38 -7.43
N ILE A 134 -5.61 3.13 -7.04
CA ILE A 134 -4.43 3.80 -7.62
C ILE A 134 -4.28 3.44 -9.10
N MET A 135 -4.44 2.16 -9.46
CA MET A 135 -4.38 1.73 -10.86
C MET A 135 -5.48 2.38 -11.69
N SER A 136 -6.73 2.33 -11.24
CA SER A 136 -7.86 2.97 -11.92
C SER A 136 -7.66 4.48 -12.09
N MET A 137 -7.19 5.16 -11.04
CA MET A 137 -6.90 6.60 -11.11
C MET A 137 -5.79 6.91 -12.12
N SER A 138 -4.72 6.10 -12.14
CA SER A 138 -3.61 6.27 -13.08
C SER A 138 -4.09 6.21 -14.53
N PHE A 139 -4.92 5.22 -14.88
CA PHE A 139 -5.49 5.11 -16.22
C PHE A 139 -6.49 6.21 -16.55
N ASN A 140 -7.38 6.57 -15.61
CA ASN A 140 -8.38 7.61 -15.81
C ASN A 140 -7.79 9.02 -15.96
N MET A 141 -6.59 9.27 -15.41
CA MET A 141 -5.89 10.54 -15.58
C MET A 141 -5.31 10.74 -16.98
N VAL A 142 -4.99 9.65 -17.69
CA VAL A 142 -4.38 9.71 -19.03
C VAL A 142 -5.20 10.49 -20.06
N PRO A 143 -6.51 10.20 -20.29
CA PRO A 143 -7.29 10.93 -21.28
C PRO A 143 -7.43 12.42 -20.94
N VAL A 144 -7.45 12.77 -19.64
CA VAL A 144 -7.47 14.16 -19.19
C VAL A 144 -6.18 14.87 -19.57
N LEU A 145 -5.02 14.26 -19.28
CA LEU A 145 -3.70 14.80 -19.65
C LEU A 145 -3.56 14.93 -21.17
N LEU A 146 -3.92 13.90 -21.92
CA LEU A 146 -3.86 13.91 -23.39
C LEU A 146 -4.69 15.05 -23.98
N LYS A 147 -5.90 15.28 -23.45
CA LYS A 147 -6.76 16.39 -23.87
C LYS A 147 -6.13 17.75 -23.60
N ILE A 148 -5.49 17.93 -22.44
CA ILE A 148 -4.80 19.18 -22.09
C ILE A 148 -3.66 19.45 -23.07
N THR A 149 -2.79 18.47 -23.31
CA THR A 149 -1.66 18.57 -24.25
C THR A 149 -2.13 18.92 -25.67
N ASN A 150 -3.18 18.26 -26.17
CA ASN A 150 -3.72 18.55 -27.50
C ASN A 150 -4.35 19.95 -27.59
N SER A 151 -4.96 20.45 -26.51
CA SER A 151 -5.54 21.80 -26.48
C SER A 151 -4.50 22.92 -26.46
N GLU A 152 -3.34 22.68 -25.84
CA GLU A 152 -2.22 23.63 -25.82
C GLU A 152 -1.57 23.72 -27.21
N ASN A 153 -1.39 22.59 -27.90
CA ASN A 153 -0.88 22.55 -29.27
C ASN A 153 -1.76 23.33 -30.27
N HIS A 154 -3.07 23.41 -30.04
CA HIS A 154 -4.00 24.20 -30.86
C HIS A 154 -3.98 25.71 -30.58
N LYS A 155 -3.42 26.16 -29.44
CA LYS A 155 -3.31 27.60 -29.10
C LYS A 155 -1.98 28.21 -29.54
N SER A 156 -0.98 27.39 -29.82
CA SER A 156 0.35 27.80 -30.27
C SER A 156 0.50 27.85 -31.79
N GLN A 157 -0.59 27.59 -32.53
CA GLN A 157 -0.71 27.69 -33.99
C GLN A 157 -1.63 28.86 -34.36
#